data_AF-A0A4U1B838-F1
#
_entry.id   AF-A0A4U1B838-F1
#
_cell.length_a   1.000
_cell.length_b   1.000
_cell.length_c   1.000
_cell.angle_alpha   90.00
_cell.angle_beta   90.00
_cell.angle_gamma   90.00
#
_symmetry.space_group_name_H-M   'P 1'
#
loop_
_entity.id
_entity.type
_entity.pdbx_description
1 polymer ?
#
loop_
_entity_poly.entity_id
_entity_poly.type
_entity_poly.pdbx_seq_one_letter_code
_entity_poly.pdbx_strand_id
1 'polypeptide(L)'
;MAFEWVTDRLCRHRQIALEQINRGHCYEWASLAAQRCPSAQIFYVRRLVPHAFIHFAGLWFDADTPRGVRDWRSLPLFRGCRNLLTPASAVRWVPGDRFWHR
;
A
#
# COMPACT_ATOMS: atom_id res chain seq x y z
N MET A 1 12.04 -6.89 8.92
CA MET A 1 10.56 -7.00 8.97
C MET A 1 10.02 -7.12 7.55
N ALA A 2 8.80 -7.65 7.36
CA ALA A 2 8.37 -8.26 6.08
C ALA A 2 8.58 -7.41 4.82
N PHE A 3 8.40 -6.08 4.90
CA PHE A 3 8.45 -5.19 3.73
C PHE A 3 9.40 -3.98 3.87
N GLU A 4 10.19 -3.88 4.95
CA GLU A 4 11.15 -2.76 5.12
C GLU A 4 12.16 -2.68 3.99
N TRP A 5 12.67 -3.82 3.55
CA TRP A 5 13.61 -3.87 2.44
C TRP A 5 13.02 -3.30 1.15
N VAL A 6 11.71 -3.48 0.92
CA VAL A 6 11.02 -2.92 -0.26
C VAL A 6 10.99 -1.40 -0.15
N THR A 7 10.66 -0.87 1.03
CA THR A 7 10.71 0.56 1.33
C THR A 7 12.11 1.12 1.10
N ASP A 8 13.14 0.53 1.71
CA ASP A 8 14.52 1.00 1.59
C ASP A 8 15.05 0.94 0.16
N ARG A 9 14.70 -0.11 -0.58
CA ARG A 9 15.08 -0.26 -1.99
C ARG A 9 14.45 0.84 -2.84
N LEU A 10 13.17 1.12 -2.62
CA LEU A 10 12.45 2.14 -3.40
C LEU A 10 12.95 3.54 -3.07
N CYS A 11 13.15 3.88 -1.79
CA CYS A 11 13.75 5.14 -1.36
C CYS A 11 15.11 5.37 -2.02
N ARG A 12 15.99 4.35 -2.01
CA ARG A 12 17.32 4.44 -2.64
C ARG A 12 17.24 4.56 -4.16
N HIS A 13 16.38 3.78 -4.80
CA HIS A 13 16.26 3.79 -6.27
C HIS A 13 15.68 5.10 -6.80
N ARG A 14 14.66 5.65 -6.12
CA ARG A 14 13.98 6.89 -6.51
C ARG A 14 14.62 8.15 -5.92
N GLN A 15 15.58 8.01 -5.00
CA GLN A 15 16.16 9.10 -4.21
C GLN A 15 15.09 9.95 -3.50
N ILE A 16 14.12 9.28 -2.89
CA ILE A 16 12.99 9.91 -2.18
C ILE A 16 13.01 9.54 -0.70
N ALA A 17 12.38 10.40 0.11
CA ALA A 17 12.10 10.09 1.50
C ALA A 17 10.95 9.06 1.62
N LEU A 18 10.90 8.35 2.75
CA LEU A 18 9.91 7.29 3.01
C LEU A 18 8.48 7.83 2.87
N GLU A 19 8.22 9.02 3.39
CA GLU A 19 6.90 9.66 3.38
C GLU A 19 6.41 10.00 1.96
N GLN A 20 7.33 10.06 0.98
CA GLN A 20 6.98 10.30 -0.41
C GLN A 20 6.47 9.04 -1.11
N ILE A 21 6.78 7.84 -0.60
CA ILE A 21 6.27 6.61 -1.20
C ILE A 21 4.74 6.61 -1.17
N ASN A 22 4.16 6.86 0.00
CA ASN A 22 2.71 6.88 0.16
C ASN A 22 2.02 8.05 -0.57
N ARG A 23 2.77 9.05 -1.04
CA ARG A 23 2.28 10.24 -1.77
C ARG A 23 2.39 10.17 -3.29
N GLY A 24 2.94 9.09 -3.85
CA GLY A 24 3.09 8.99 -5.31
C GLY A 24 3.63 7.67 -5.84
N HIS A 25 4.27 6.86 -4.99
CA HIS A 25 4.89 5.59 -5.38
C HIS A 25 4.27 4.37 -4.68
N CYS A 26 3.10 4.51 -4.07
CA CYS A 26 2.46 3.46 -3.28
C CYS A 26 2.16 2.19 -4.11
N TYR A 27 1.75 2.34 -5.37
CA TYR A 27 1.52 1.19 -6.25
C TYR A 27 2.83 0.51 -6.68
N GLU A 28 3.88 1.28 -6.94
CA GLU A 28 5.21 0.73 -7.24
C GLU A 28 5.75 -0.06 -6.05
N TRP A 29 5.61 0.51 -4.84
CA TRP A 29 5.95 -0.17 -3.59
C TRP A 29 5.16 -1.46 -3.41
N ALA A 30 3.83 -1.42 -3.56
CA ALA A 30 2.97 -2.59 -3.43
C ALA A 30 3.31 -3.66 -4.48
N SER A 31 3.61 -3.24 -5.71
CA SER A 31 4.02 -4.14 -6.80
C SER A 31 5.34 -4.84 -6.46
N LEU A 32 6.34 -4.12 -5.97
CA LEU A 32 7.61 -4.71 -5.52
C LEU A 32 7.41 -5.65 -4.32
N ALA A 33 6.52 -5.31 -3.39
CA ALA A 33 6.17 -6.16 -2.26
C ALA A 33 5.52 -7.48 -2.72
N ALA A 34 4.57 -7.43 -3.65
CA ALA A 34 3.93 -8.62 -4.21
C ALA A 34 4.90 -9.49 -5.04
N GLN A 35 5.83 -8.88 -5.77
CA GLN A 35 6.88 -9.63 -6.47
C GLN A 35 7.79 -10.40 -5.51
N ARG A 36 8.10 -9.81 -4.35
CA ARG A 36 8.98 -10.43 -3.35
C ARG A 36 8.27 -11.45 -2.46
N CYS A 37 6.97 -11.27 -2.27
CA CYS A 37 6.10 -12.12 -1.47
C CYS A 37 4.85 -12.48 -2.30
N PRO A 38 4.87 -13.58 -3.06
CA PRO A 38 3.78 -13.92 -3.97
C PRO A 38 2.41 -14.15 -3.31
N SER A 39 2.37 -14.43 -2.00
CA SER A 39 1.13 -14.55 -1.23
C SER A 39 0.55 -13.20 -0.79
N ALA A 40 1.30 -12.11 -0.97
CA ALA A 40 0.84 -10.77 -0.67
C ALA A 40 -0.15 -10.29 -1.75
N GLN A 41 -1.27 -9.74 -1.31
CA GLN A 41 -2.32 -9.25 -2.20
C GLN A 41 -2.32 -7.73 -2.20
N ILE A 42 -2.34 -7.12 -3.38
CA ILE A 42 -2.43 -5.67 -3.52
C ILE A 42 -3.89 -5.25 -3.39
N PHE A 43 -4.14 -4.23 -2.59
CA PHE A 43 -5.41 -3.53 -2.47
C PHE A 43 -5.21 -2.04 -2.70
N TYR A 44 -6.28 -1.37 -3.09
CA TYR A 44 -6.25 0.09 -3.22
C TYR A 44 -7.60 0.72 -2.88
N VAL A 45 -7.53 1.95 -2.41
CA VAL A 45 -8.68 2.86 -2.30
C VAL A 45 -8.59 3.86 -3.46
N ARG A 46 -9.73 4.17 -4.08
CA ARG A 46 -9.80 5.11 -5.23
C ARG A 46 -10.26 6.52 -4.85
N ARG A 47 -11.12 6.63 -3.83
CA ARG A 47 -11.78 7.89 -3.45
C ARG A 47 -11.15 8.45 -2.18
N LEU A 48 -11.26 9.77 -1.98
CA LEU A 48 -10.72 10.54 -0.85
C LEU A 48 -9.20 10.59 -0.85
N VAL A 49 -8.55 9.44 -0.72
CA VAL A 49 -7.10 9.30 -0.66
C VAL A 49 -6.70 8.10 -1.52
N PRO A 50 -6.45 8.30 -2.83
CA PRO A 50 -5.99 7.24 -3.72
C PRO A 50 -4.70 6.62 -3.19
N HIS A 51 -4.73 5.34 -2.85
CA HIS A 51 -3.59 4.70 -2.23
C HIS A 51 -3.60 3.20 -2.41
N ALA A 52 -2.43 2.62 -2.72
CA ALA A 52 -2.22 1.19 -2.83
C ALA A 52 -1.43 0.65 -1.63
N PHE A 53 -1.84 -0.50 -1.13
CA PHE A 53 -1.31 -1.15 0.07
C PHE A 53 -1.45 -2.67 -0.07
N ILE A 54 -0.89 -3.42 0.88
CA ILE A 54 -0.77 -4.87 0.81
C ILE A 54 -1.56 -5.53 1.94
N HIS A 55 -2.20 -6.67 1.65
CA HIS A 55 -2.66 -7.63 2.63
C HIS A 55 -1.77 -8.88 2.62
N PHE A 56 -1.24 -9.26 3.77
CA PHE A 56 -0.40 -10.44 3.93
C PHE A 56 -0.53 -11.01 5.34
N ALA A 57 -0.68 -12.34 5.45
CA ALA A 57 -0.76 -13.04 6.74
C ALA A 57 -1.77 -12.43 7.75
N GLY A 58 -2.93 -11.94 7.27
CA GLY A 58 -3.99 -11.36 8.11
C GLY A 58 -3.72 -9.92 8.58
N LEU A 59 -2.68 -9.28 8.05
CA LEU A 59 -2.30 -7.90 8.35
C LEU A 59 -2.23 -7.05 7.08
N TRP A 60 -2.34 -5.74 7.27
CA TRP A 60 -2.34 -4.73 6.24
C TRP A 60 -1.11 -3.84 6.36
N PHE A 61 -0.44 -3.57 5.24
CA PHE A 61 0.85 -2.90 5.19
C PHE A 61 0.88 -1.84 4.10
N ASP A 62 1.54 -0.73 4.40
CA ASP A 62 2.01 0.27 3.44
C ASP A 62 3.47 0.64 3.79
N ALA A 63 4.04 1.62 3.10
CA ALA A 63 5.44 2.01 3.33
C ALA A 63 5.68 2.57 4.75
N ASP A 64 4.66 3.22 5.34
CA ASP A 64 4.71 3.79 6.69
C ASP A 64 4.47 2.73 7.79
N THR A 65 3.91 1.57 7.45
CA THR A 65 3.45 0.54 8.39
C THR A 65 4.12 -0.81 8.14
N PRO A 66 5.47 -0.93 8.27
CA PRO A 66 6.19 -2.17 7.97
C PRO A 66 5.88 -3.33 8.93
N ARG A 67 5.29 -3.04 10.09
CA ARG A 67 4.83 -4.03 11.08
C ARG A 67 3.41 -4.53 10.85
N GLY A 68 2.68 -3.87 9.96
CA GLY A 68 1.30 -4.16 9.64
C GLY A 68 0.30 -3.76 10.72
N VAL A 69 -0.97 -3.67 10.31
CA VAL A 69 -2.13 -3.43 11.18
C VAL A 69 -3.24 -4.43 10.87
N ARG A 70 -4.13 -4.70 11.82
CA ARG A 70 -5.26 -5.65 11.64
C ARG A 70 -6.39 -5.12 10.76
N ASP A 71 -6.53 -3.80 10.69
CA ASP A 71 -7.57 -3.12 9.91
C ASP A 71 -6.89 -2.10 9.01
N TRP A 72 -7.04 -2.26 7.70
CA TRP A 72 -6.43 -1.37 6.71
C TRP A 72 -6.82 0.09 6.91
N ARG A 73 -8.01 0.39 7.45
CA ARG A 73 -8.44 1.77 7.73
C ARG A 73 -7.62 2.43 8.84
N SER A 74 -6.80 1.66 9.54
CA SER A 74 -5.85 2.13 10.57
C SER A 74 -4.47 2.48 10.00
N LEU A 75 -4.24 2.26 8.69
CA LEU A 75 -3.02 2.74 8.04
C LEU A 75 -2.93 4.26 8.20
N PRO A 76 -1.72 4.83 8.47
CA PRO A 76 -1.55 6.24 8.79
C PRO A 76 -2.20 7.20 7.79
N LEU A 77 -2.09 6.89 6.50
CA LEU A 77 -2.62 7.71 5.42
C LEU A 77 -4.15 7.88 5.47
N PHE A 78 -4.87 6.90 6.04
CA PHE A 78 -6.33 6.93 6.13
C PHE A 78 -6.87 7.53 7.42
N ARG A 79 -6.02 7.89 8.38
CA ARG A 79 -6.45 8.37 9.72
C ARG A 79 -7.45 9.53 9.64
N GLY A 80 -7.24 10.48 8.73
CA GLY A 80 -8.11 11.66 8.55
C GLY A 80 -9.47 11.36 7.90
N CYS A 81 -9.60 10.25 7.18
CA CYS A 81 -10.82 9.88 6.46
C CYS A 81 -11.40 8.52 6.90
N ARG A 82 -10.87 7.92 7.96
CA ARG A 82 -11.22 6.58 8.45
C ARG A 82 -12.73 6.36 8.58
N ASN A 83 -13.46 7.33 9.10
CA ASN A 83 -14.91 7.23 9.33
C ASN A 83 -15.74 7.32 8.04
N LEU A 84 -15.14 7.78 6.94
CA LEU A 84 -15.75 7.85 5.62
C LEU A 84 -15.46 6.60 4.79
N LEU A 85 -14.53 5.75 5.25
CA LEU A 85 -14.10 4.55 4.56
C LEU A 85 -14.90 3.34 5.05
N THR A 86 -15.63 2.73 4.11
CA THR A 86 -16.35 1.48 4.34
C THR A 86 -15.49 0.28 3.96
N PRO A 87 -15.77 -0.93 4.44
CA PRO A 87 -15.05 -2.13 4.00
C PRO A 87 -15.02 -2.31 2.47
N ALA A 88 -16.08 -1.90 1.76
CA ALA A 88 -16.18 -1.93 0.30
C ALA A 88 -15.31 -0.87 -0.41
N SER A 89 -14.69 0.06 0.33
CA SER A 89 -13.83 1.11 -0.23
C SER A 89 -12.47 0.58 -0.69
N ALA A 90 -12.00 -0.53 -0.11
CA ALA A 90 -10.79 -1.21 -0.52
C ALA A 90 -11.10 -2.22 -1.63
N VAL A 91 -10.49 -2.02 -2.79
CA VAL A 91 -10.62 -2.89 -3.97
C VAL A 91 -9.36 -3.74 -4.08
N ARG A 92 -9.51 -5.05 -4.25
CA ARG A 92 -8.37 -5.92 -4.54
C ARG A 92 -7.91 -5.64 -5.96
N TRP A 93 -6.63 -5.33 -6.14
CA TRP A 93 -6.03 -5.20 -7.46
C TRP A 93 -5.88 -6.58 -8.10
N VAL A 94 -6.16 -6.65 -9.39
CA VAL A 94 -5.95 -7.83 -10.22
C VAL A 94 -5.24 -7.43 -11.52
N PRO A 95 -4.47 -8.33 -12.15
CA PRO A 95 -3.89 -8.07 -13.46
C PRO A 95 -4.96 -7.61 -14.45
N GLY A 96 -4.72 -6.45 -15.10
CA GLY A 96 -5.67 -5.79 -15.99
C GLY A 96 -6.36 -4.55 -15.40
N ASP A 97 -6.25 -4.31 -14.09
CA ASP A 97 -6.74 -3.09 -13.46
C ASP A 97 -5.97 -1.86 -13.98
N ARG A 98 -6.67 -0.95 -14.67
CA ARG A 98 -6.07 0.23 -15.32
C ARG A 98 -5.91 1.45 -14.41
N PHE A 99 -6.15 1.32 -13.10
CA PHE A 99 -6.16 2.49 -12.21
C PHE A 99 -4.77 3.11 -12.04
N TRP A 100 -3.72 2.29 -12.02
CA TRP A 100 -2.33 2.73 -11.82
C TRP A 100 -1.43 2.60 -13.05
N HIS A 101 -1.97 2.06 -14.15
CA HIS A 101 -1.31 2.03 -15.45
C HIS A 101 -1.84 3.20 -16.29
N ARG A 102 -1.05 4.28 -16.39
CA ARG A 102 -1.16 5.29 -17.44
C ARG A 102 0.01 5.15 -18.38
#